data_AF-A0A842MPG2-F1
#
_entry.id   AF-A0A842MPG2-F1
#
_cell.length_a   1.000
_cell.length_b   1.000
_cell.length_c   1.000
_cell.angle_alpha   90.00
_cell.angle_beta   90.00
_cell.angle_gamma   90.00
#
_symmetry.space_group_name_H-M   'P 1'
#
loop_
_entity.id
_entity.type
_entity.pdbx_description
1 polymer ?
#
loop_
_entity_poly.entity_id
_entity_poly.type
_entity_poly.pdbx_seq_one_letter_code
_entity_poly.pdbx_strand_id
1 'polypeptide(L)' 'MDLVIRYDPEADVLVLKVKEGALADEELLDNDVILGYDSEGKLVSVEIIDASKKGLLNALMELAKSRKDATKLLLSKIG' A
#
# COMPACT_ATOMS: atom_id res chain seq x y z
N MET A 1 -7.33 -8.41 -9.75
CA MET A 1 -6.43 -8.47 -8.58
C MET A 1 -6.54 -7.14 -7.89
N ASP A 2 -6.83 -7.16 -6.60
CA ASP A 2 -6.94 -5.94 -5.82
C ASP A 2 -5.60 -5.68 -5.15
N LEU A 3 -5.01 -4.53 -5.47
CA LEU A 3 -3.87 -3.99 -4.73
C LEU A 3 -4.28 -3.87 -3.26
N VAL A 4 -3.54 -4.53 -2.36
CA VAL A 4 -3.80 -4.43 -0.91
C VAL A 4 -2.85 -3.39 -0.34
N ILE A 5 -3.42 -2.35 0.28
CA ILE A 5 -2.67 -1.33 1.00
C ILE A 5 -3.05 -1.46 2.48
N ARG A 6 -2.06 -1.68 3.36
CA ARG A 6 -2.24 -1.82 4.80
C ARG A 6 -1.24 -0.94 5.53
N TYR A 7 -1.72 -0.18 6.51
CA TYR A 7 -0.86 0.53 7.45
C TYR A 7 -0.89 -0.18 8.81
N ASP A 8 0.29 -0.42 9.37
CA ASP A 8 0.48 -0.95 10.72
C ASP A 8 0.90 0.18 11.66
N PRO A 9 0.01 0.66 12.54
CA PRO A 9 0.31 1.80 13.41
C PRO A 9 1.26 1.46 14.56
N GLU A 10 1.38 0.19 14.95
CA GLU A 10 2.28 -0.21 16.05
C GLU A 10 3.74 -0.19 15.57
N ALA A 11 3.99 -0.64 14.34
CA ALA A 11 5.30 -0.63 13.73
C ALA A 11 5.63 0.66 12.95
N ASP A 12 4.63 1.54 12.70
CA ASP A 12 4.70 2.66 11.75
C ASP A 12 5.18 2.22 10.35
N VAL A 13 4.57 1.16 9.82
CA VAL A 13 4.91 0.58 8.52
C VAL A 13 3.72 0.63 7.57
N LEU A 14 3.94 1.17 6.38
CA LEU A 14 2.99 1.07 5.27
C LEU A 14 3.39 -0.06 4.32
N VAL A 15 2.50 -1.03 4.15
CA VAL A 15 2.68 -2.18 3.26
C VAL A 15 1.77 -2.03 2.04
N LEU A 16 2.37 -2.18 0.85
CA LEU A 16 1.68 -2.29 -0.42
C LEU A 16 1.96 -3.67 -1.00
N LYS A 17 0.94 -4.52 -1.08
CA LYS A 17 1.04 -5.82 -1.76
C LYS A 17 0.66 -5.63 -3.22
N VAL A 18 1.65 -5.71 -4.10
CA VAL A 18 1.52 -5.45 -5.55
C VAL A 18 0.82 -6.62 -6.23
N LYS A 19 1.10 -7.84 -5.78
CA LYS A 19 0.48 -9.06 -6.29
C LYS A 19 0.39 -10.16 -5.23
N GLU A 20 -0.48 -11.12 -5.46
CA GLU A 20 -0.46 -12.39 -4.72
C GLU A 20 0.78 -13.19 -5.08
N GLY A 21 1.41 -13.79 -4.08
CA GLY A 21 2.67 -14.52 -4.22
C GLY A 21 3.32 -14.74 -2.87
N ALA A 22 4.16 -15.78 -2.79
CA ALA A 22 4.99 -16.03 -1.63
C ALA A 22 6.22 -15.11 -1.68
N LEU A 23 6.50 -14.47 -0.55
CA LEU A 23 7.75 -13.75 -0.34
C LEU A 23 8.90 -14.76 -0.26
N ALA A 24 9.93 -14.57 -1.08
CA ALA A 24 11.11 -15.42 -1.13
C ALA A 24 12.39 -14.67 -0.76
N ASP A 25 12.46 -13.38 -1.08
CA ASP A 25 13.63 -12.53 -0.80
C ASP A 25 13.21 -11.08 -0.52
N GLU A 26 14.09 -10.34 0.16
CA GLU A 26 13.87 -8.96 0.56
C GLU A 26 15.12 -8.08 0.33
N GLU A 27 14.91 -6.89 -0.21
CA GLU A 27 15.94 -5.87 -0.38
C GLU A 27 15.59 -4.62 0.43
N LEU A 28 16.43 -4.28 1.43
CA LEU A 28 16.33 -3.01 2.14
C LEU A 28 17.10 -1.93 1.38
N LEU A 29 16.38 -0.91 0.94
CA LEU A 29 16.94 0.27 0.29
C LEU A 29 17.35 1.33 1.33
N ASP A 30 18.24 2.24 0.93
CA ASP A 30 18.77 3.33 1.78
C ASP A 30 17.72 4.33 2.30
N ASN A 31 16.46 4.23 1.85
CA ASN A 31 15.39 5.19 2.15
C ASN A 31 14.31 4.62 3.10
N ASP A 32 14.67 3.60 3.90
CA ASP A 32 13.76 2.86 4.78
C ASP A 32 12.60 2.18 4.03
N VAL A 33 12.91 1.70 2.83
CA VAL A 33 11.98 0.98 1.97
C VAL A 33 12.46 -0.45 1.81
N ILE A 34 11.59 -1.42 2.06
CA ILE A 34 11.85 -2.83 1.83
C ILE A 34 11.08 -3.26 0.59
N LEU A 35 11.78 -3.88 -0.36
CA LEU A 35 11.19 -4.51 -1.54
C LEU A 35 11.15 -6.02 -1.32
N GLY A 36 9.96 -6.61 -1.44
CA GLY A 36 9.79 -8.05 -1.36
C GLY A 36 9.64 -8.67 -2.74
N TYR A 37 10.37 -9.76 -2.99
CA TYR A 37 10.39 -10.48 -4.26
C TYR A 37 9.92 -11.93 -4.09
N ASP A 38 9.31 -12.48 -5.14
CA ASP A 38 9.05 -13.92 -5.23
C ASP A 38 10.29 -14.68 -5.71
N SER A 39 10.17 -16.01 -5.77
CA SER A 39 11.24 -16.91 -6.21
C SER A 39 11.68 -16.72 -7.67
N GLU A 40 10.90 -15.99 -8.47
CA GLU A 40 11.25 -15.63 -9.85
C GLU A 40 11.91 -14.24 -9.93
N GLY A 41 12.17 -13.59 -8.80
CA GLY A 41 12.72 -12.24 -8.73
C GLY A 41 11.72 -11.14 -9.09
N LYS A 42 10.42 -11.41 -9.06
CA LYS A 42 9.38 -10.42 -9.37
C LYS A 42 8.86 -9.79 -8.08
N LEU A 43 8.70 -8.46 -8.10
CA LEU A 43 8.20 -7.70 -6.95
C LEU A 43 6.80 -8.15 -6.52
N VAL A 44 6.62 -8.45 -5.25
CA VAL A 44 5.35 -8.85 -4.60
C VAL A 44 4.87 -7.84 -3.57
N SER A 45 5.78 -7.17 -2.88
CA SER A 45 5.46 -6.21 -1.82
C SER A 45 6.43 -5.05 -1.77
N VAL A 46 5.94 -3.93 -1.24
CA VAL A 46 6.74 -2.77 -0.85
C VAL A 46 6.35 -2.41 0.57
N GLU A 47 7.33 -2.28 1.45
CA GLU A 47 7.13 -1.80 2.82
C GLU A 47 7.89 -0.50 3.00
N ILE A 48 7.24 0.47 3.65
CA ILE A 48 7.82 1.77 3.94
C ILE A 48 7.79 1.95 5.45
N ILE A 49 8.95 1.99 6.06
CA ILE A 49 9.13 2.19 7.50
C ILE A 49 9.00 3.68 7.81
N ASP A 50 8.58 4.02 9.03
CA ASP A 50 8.35 5.40 9.46
C ASP A 50 7.39 6.16 8.51
N ALA A 51 6.38 5.45 8.01
CA ALA A 51 5.47 5.96 6.98
C ALA A 51 4.73 7.24 7.41
N SER A 52 4.41 7.35 8.70
CA SER A 52 3.80 8.54 9.30
C SER A 52 4.67 9.79 9.17
N LYS A 53 6.00 9.63 9.24
CA LYS A 53 6.98 10.72 9.16
C LYS A 53 7.25 11.17 7.72
N LYS A 54 6.94 10.30 6.74
CA LYS A 54 7.13 10.56 5.30
C LYS A 54 5.91 11.22 4.63
N GLY A 55 4.88 11.59 5.41
CA GLY A 55 3.67 12.26 4.90
C GLY A 55 2.73 11.36 4.08
N LEU A 56 3.02 10.06 4.00
CA LEU A 56 2.31 9.11 3.14
C LEU A 56 0.88 8.82 3.64
N LEU A 57 0.64 8.90 4.95
CA LEU A 57 -0.68 8.68 5.53
C LEU A 57 -1.70 9.71 5.03
N ASN A 58 -1.29 10.96 4.85
CA ASN A 58 -2.15 12.01 4.31
C ASN A 58 -2.56 11.68 2.87
N ALA A 59 -1.61 11.25 2.04
CA ALA A 59 -1.89 10.86 0.67
C ALA A 59 -2.86 9.66 0.60
N LEU A 60 -2.68 8.66 1.47
CA LEU A 60 -3.61 7.53 1.56
C LEU A 60 -5.02 7.95 1.98
N MET A 61 -5.13 8.85 2.96
CA MET A 61 -6.42 9.38 3.40
C MET A 61 -7.14 10.14 2.28
N GLU A 62 -6.43 10.97 1.51
CA GLU A 62 -7.01 11.69 0.38
C GLU A 62 -7.47 10.74 -0.75
N LEU A 63 -6.70 9.69 -1.05
CA LEU A 63 -7.11 8.64 -1.99
C LEU A 63 -8.37 7.91 -1.52
N ALA A 64 -8.47 7.59 -0.23
CA ALA A 64 -9.63 6.93 0.36
C ALA A 64 -10.88 7.82 0.30
N LYS A 65 -10.75 9.12 0.61
CA LYS A 65 -11.84 10.12 0.48
C LYS A 65 -12.33 10.20 -0.95
N SER A 66 -11.41 10.35 -1.91
CA SER A 66 -11.75 10.45 -3.34
C SER A 66 -12.53 9.23 -3.84
N ARG A 67 -12.14 8.00 -3.46
CA ARG A 67 -12.92 6.79 -3.77
C ARG A 67 -14.32 6.85 -3.18
N LYS A 68 -14.45 7.19 -1.91
CA LYS A 68 -15.75 7.27 -1.21
C LYS A 68 -16.70 8.24 -1.92
N ASP A 69 -16.19 9.40 -2.31
CA ASP A 69 -16.98 10.43 -2.99
C ASP A 69 -17.41 9.96 -4.39
N ALA A 70 -16.51 9.33 -5.14
CA ALA A 70 -16.83 8.74 -6.44
C ALA A 70 -17.90 7.64 -6.32
N THR A 71 -17.79 6.74 -5.33
CA THR A 71 -18.78 5.69 -5.08
C THR A 71 -20.13 6.29 -4.69
N LYS A 72 -20.15 7.32 -3.82
CA LYS A 72 -21.38 8.01 -3.42
C LYS A 72 -22.08 8.67 -4.61
N LEU A 73 -21.34 9.33 -5.48
CA LEU A 73 -21.87 9.96 -6.70
C LEU A 73 -22.50 8.93 -7.65
N LEU A 74 -21.86 7.78 -7.84
CA LEU A 74 -22.41 6.71 -8.68
C LEU A 74 -23.70 6.15 -8.07
N LEU A 75 -23.72 5.85 -6.76
CA LEU A 75 -24.92 5.36 -6.07
C LEU A 75 -26.10 6.33 -6.17
N SER A 76 -25.86 7.64 -6.12
CA SER A 76 -26.93 8.65 -6.29
C SER A 76 -27.53 8.73 -7.70
N LYS A 77 -26.95 8.04 -8.69
CA LYS A 77 -27.46 8.01 -10.08
C LYS A 77 -28.25 6.75 -10.40
N ILE A 78 -28.25 5.76 -9.51
CA ILE A 78 -28.91 4.46 -9.68
C ILE A 78 -30.07 4.25 -8.70
N GLY A 79 -30.24 5.13 -7.71
CA GLY A 79 -31.44 5.23 -6.86
C GLY A 79 -32.27 6.45 -7.21
#